data_AF-A0A0B0IHC5-F1
#
_entry.id   AF-A0A0B0IHC5-F1
#
_cell.length_a   1.000
_cell.length_b   1.000
_cell.length_c   1.000
_cell.angle_alpha   90.00
_cell.angle_beta   90.00
_cell.angle_gamma   90.00
#
_symmetry.space_group_name_H-M   'P 1'
#
loop_
_entity.id
_entity.type
_entity.pdbx_description
1 polymer ?
#
loop_
_entity_poly.entity_id
_entity_poly.type
_entity_poly.pdbx_seq_one_letter_code
_entity_poly.pdbx_strand_id
1 'polypeptide(L)' 'MSQEIVIVISVFLLFILTGVFGAIGIYSILHHNKKRAIWSFAIGFILIIVYLLFMFIVGFGNI' A
#
# COMPACT_ATOMS: atom_id res chain seq x y z
N MET A 1 -7.86 -8.60 -21.41
CA MET A 1 -7.22 -9.38 -20.32
C MET A 1 -8.28 -9.72 -19.31
N SER A 2 -8.25 -10.92 -18.72
CA SER A 2 -9.27 -11.34 -17.76
C SER A 2 -9.19 -10.50 -16.48
N GLN A 3 -10.33 -10.27 -15.81
CA GLN A 3 -10.40 -9.42 -14.61
C GLN A 3 -9.46 -9.91 -13.50
N GLU A 4 -9.20 -11.22 -13.41
CA GLU A 4 -8.32 -11.78 -12.39
C GLU A 4 -6.87 -11.29 -12.56
N ILE A 5 -6.39 -11.16 -13.81
CA ILE A 5 -5.03 -10.67 -14.10
C ILE A 5 -4.86 -9.22 -13.64
N VAL A 6 -5.89 -8.38 -13.82
CA VAL A 6 -5.85 -6.96 -13.41
C VAL A 6 -5.76 -6.84 -11.88
N ILE A 7 -6.51 -7.68 -11.16
CA ILE A 7 -6.49 -7.71 -9.69
C ILE A 7 -5.10 -8.13 -9.19
N VAL A 8 -4.53 -9.20 -9.74
CA VAL A 8 -3.21 -9.70 -9.33
C VAL A 8 -2.13 -8.65 -9.55
N ILE A 9 -2.09 -8.00 -10.72
CA ILE A 9 -1.11 -6.94 -11.01
C ILE A 9 -1.27 -5.76 -10.06
N SER A 10 -2.52 -5.37 -9.76
CA SER A 10 -2.81 -4.25 -8.85
C SER A 10 -2.33 -4.55 -7.42
N VAL A 11 -2.57 -5.76 -6.91
CA VAL A 11 -2.07 -6.20 -5.59
C VAL A 11 -0.54 -6.21 -5.58
N PHE A 12 0.08 -6.70 -6.64
CA PHE A 12 1.54 -6.78 -6.74
C PHE A 12 2.18 -5.39 -6.73
N LEU A 13 1.62 -4.44 -7.47
CA LEU A 13 2.06 -3.04 -7.46
C LEU A 13 1.91 -2.42 -6.07
N LEU A 14 0.79 -2.68 -5.40
CA LEU A 14 0.54 -2.17 -4.06
C LEU A 14 1.54 -2.72 -3.05
N PHE A 15 1.85 -4.01 -3.14
CA PHE A 15 2.84 -4.67 -2.30
C PHE A 15 4.24 -4.06 -2.48
N ILE A 16 4.65 -3.82 -3.73
CA ILE A 16 5.93 -3.16 -4.04
C ILE A 16 5.93 -1.73 -3.48
N LEU A 17 4.88 -0.95 -3.69
CA LEU A 17 4.76 0.42 -3.18
C LEU A 17 4.85 0.47 -1.66
N THR A 18 4.09 -0.39 -0.96
CA THR A 18 4.15 -0.50 0.50
C THR A 18 5.55 -0.89 0.97
N GLY A 19 6.21 -1.83 0.28
CA GLY A 19 7.60 -2.22 0.55
C GLY A 19 8.58 -1.05 0.40
N VAL A 20 8.45 -0.25 -0.66
CA VAL A 20 9.26 0.95 -0.90
C VAL A 20 9.05 2.00 0.19
N PHE A 21 7.79 2.30 0.55
CA PHE A 21 7.50 3.24 1.63
C PHE A 21 7.99 2.75 3.00
N GLY A 22 7.89 1.44 3.25
CA GLY A 22 8.46 0.81 4.45
C GLY A 22 9.99 0.93 4.49
N ALA A 23 10.68 0.65 3.39
CA ALA A 23 12.13 0.78 3.28
C ALA A 23 12.59 2.24 3.47
N ILE A 24 11.90 3.21 2.86
CA ILE A 24 12.15 4.64 3.06
C ILE A 24 11.90 5.06 4.51
N GLY A 25 10.87 4.50 5.14
CA GLY A 25 10.56 4.70 6.56
C GLY A 25 11.72 4.23 7.45
N ILE A 26 12.19 2.99 7.26
CA ILE A 26 13.32 2.41 7.99
C ILE A 26 14.60 3.23 7.76
N TYR A 27 14.89 3.59 6.50
CA TYR A 27 16.03 4.44 6.15
C TYR A 27 15.99 5.80 6.86
N SER A 28 14.80 6.40 6.94
CA SER A 28 14.61 7.68 7.63
C SER A 28 14.77 7.56 9.15
N ILE A 29 14.43 6.43 9.75
CA ILE A 29 14.70 6.14 11.17
C ILE A 29 16.21 6.07 11.41
N LEU A 30 16.94 5.35 10.55
CA LEU A 30 18.41 5.20 10.61
C LEU A 30 19.13 6.55 10.52
N HIS A 31 18.58 7.51 9.77
CA HIS A 31 19.13 8.86 9.64
C HIS A 31 18.56 9.86 10.66
N HIS A 32 18.02 9.37 11.78
CA HIS A 32 17.42 10.18 12.86
C HIS A 32 16.27 11.11 12.43
N ASN A 33 15.73 10.93 11.22
CA ASN A 33 14.63 11.71 10.66
C ASN A 33 13.27 11.10 11.01
N LYS A 34 12.95 11.10 12.31
CA LYS A 34 11.73 10.48 12.87
C LYS A 34 10.44 11.00 12.22
N LYS A 35 10.36 12.31 11.94
CA LYS A 35 9.18 12.90 11.28
C LYS A 35 8.94 12.27 9.91
N ARG A 36 9.99 12.19 9.09
CA ARG A 36 9.89 11.64 7.72
C ARG A 36 9.57 10.15 7.74
N ALA A 37 10.12 9.41 8.70
CA ALA A 37 9.80 8.00 8.90
C ALA A 37 8.30 7.77 9.19
N ILE A 38 7.74 8.51 10.15
CA ILE A 38 6.32 8.39 10.51
C ILE A 38 5.43 8.69 9.31
N TRP A 39 5.74 9.73 8.54
CA TRP A 39 5.02 10.05 7.31
C TRP A 39 5.11 8.94 6.26
N SER A 40 6.29 8.37 6.03
CA SER A 40 6.46 7.27 5.07
C SER A 40 5.69 6.01 5.48
N PHE A 41 5.70 5.64 6.76
CA PHE A 41 4.91 4.51 7.26
C PHE A 41 3.40 4.79 7.19
N ALA A 42 2.96 5.99 7.54
CA ALA A 42 1.55 6.38 7.47
C ALA A 42 1.02 6.30 6.03
N ILE A 43 1.79 6.77 5.05
CA ILE A 43 1.43 6.69 3.62
C ILE A 43 1.31 5.23 3.17
N GLY A 44 2.29 4.40 3.52
CA GLY A 44 2.26 2.97 3.20
C GLY A 44 1.06 2.23 3.83
N PHE A 45 0.69 2.60 5.05
CA PHE A 45 -0.46 2.03 5.75
C PHE A 45 -1.81 2.51 5.18
N ILE A 46 -1.93 3.79 4.83
CA ILE A 46 -3.12 4.35 4.19
C ILE A 46 -3.39 3.67 2.84
N LEU A 47 -2.35 3.40 2.05
CA LEU A 47 -2.49 2.69 0.77
C LEU A 47 -3.14 1.31 0.94
N ILE A 48 -2.76 0.57 1.98
CA ILE A 48 -3.37 -0.73 2.30
C ILE A 48 -4.83 -0.56 2.72
N ILE A 49 -5.14 0.42 3.57
CA ILE A 49 -6.52 0.69 4.01
C ILE A 49 -7.41 1.02 2.81
N VAL A 50 -6.96 1.92 1.94
CA VAL A 50 -7.70 2.32 0.74
C VAL A 50 -7.94 1.11 -0.16
N TYR A 51 -6.93 0.26 -0.35
CA TYR A 51 -7.09 -0.97 -1.12
C TYR A 51 -8.13 -1.92 -0.51
N LEU A 52 -8.08 -2.15 0.80
CA LEU A 52 -9.05 -3.02 1.49
C LEU A 52 -10.46 -2.45 1.37
N LEU A 53 -10.65 -1.15 1.58
CA LEU A 53 -11.95 -0.50 1.39
C LEU A 53 -12.46 -0.66 -0.05
N PHE A 54 -11.59 -0.46 -1.04
CA PHE A 54 -11.95 -0.63 -2.44
C PHE A 54 -12.33 -2.07 -2.76
N MET A 55 -11.57 -3.05 -2.25
CA MET A 55 -11.87 -4.47 -2.41
C MET A 55 -13.19 -4.84 -1.73
N PHE A 56 -13.49 -4.28 -0.57
CA PHE A 56 -14.78 -4.48 0.10
C PHE A 56 -15.94 -3.88 -0.71
N ILE A 57 -15.80 -2.66 -1.22
CA ILE A 57 -16.86 -2.00 -2.02
C ILE A 57 -17.10 -2.76 -3.33
N VAL A 58 -16.04 -3.08 -4.07
CA VAL A 58 -16.13 -3.79 -5.35
C VAL A 58 -16.56 -5.24 -5.14
N GLY A 59 -16.08 -5.88 -4.08
CA GLY A 59 -16.43 -7.26 -3.72
C GLY A 59 -17.87 -7.42 -3.24
N PHE A 60 -18.43 -6.44 -2.51
CA PHE A 60 -19.85 -6.46 -2.11
C PHE A 60 -20.80 -5.97 -3.19
N GLY A 61 -20.37 -5.07 -4.10
CA GLY A 61 -21.21 -4.56 -5.19
C GLY A 61 -21.43 -5.53 -6.35
N ASN A 62 -20.72 -6.67 -6.35
CA ASN A 62 -20.78 -7.69 -7.39
C ASN A 62 -21.36 -9.04 -6.87
N ILE A 63 -22.07 -9.00 -5.73
CA ILE A 63 -22.90 -10.10 -5.20
C ILE A 63 -24.36 -9.78 -5.48
#